data_AF-A0A829GJZ8-F1
#
_entry.id   AF-A0A829GJZ8-F1
#
_cell.length_a   1.000
_cell.length_b   1.000
_cell.length_c   1.000
_cell.angle_alpha   90.00
_cell.angle_beta   90.00
_cell.angle_gamma   90.00
#
_symmetry.space_group_name_H-M   'P 1'
#
loop_
_entity.id
_entity.type
_entity.pdbx_description
1 polymer ?
#
loop_
_entity_poly.entity_id
_entity_poly.type
_entity_poly.pdbx_seq_one_letter_code
_entity_poly.pdbx_strand_id
1 'polypeptide(L)' 'MYAAAPSPLSLKMENYDYVLLKHLQQDYARAYHCMEDVDRFMQQKLAIAIPKNEQIYLTMHIARLAKSLAE' A
#
# COMPACT_ATOMS: atom_id res chain seq x y z
N MET A 1 -4.31 26.59 10.93
CA MET A 1 -3.86 25.49 11.81
C MET A 1 -2.51 25.02 11.29
N TYR A 2 -1.43 25.20 12.05
CA TYR A 2 -0.10 24.76 11.62
C TYR A 2 0.02 23.27 11.95
N ALA A 3 0.07 22.41 10.92
CA ALA A 3 0.45 21.01 11.11
C ALA A 3 1.89 20.97 11.64
N ALA A 4 2.12 20.34 12.78
CA ALA A 4 3.47 20.15 13.32
C ALA A 4 4.30 19.37 12.31
N ALA A 5 5.56 19.77 12.10
CA ALA A 5 6.46 19.05 11.21
C ALA A 5 6.61 17.58 11.69
N PRO A 6 6.63 16.60 10.76
CA PRO A 6 6.74 15.20 11.12
C PRO A 6 8.05 14.93 11.87
N SER A 7 7.98 14.07 12.89
CA SER A 7 9.17 13.69 13.66
C SER A 7 10.16 12.89 12.79
N PRO A 8 11.47 12.89 13.11
CA PRO A 8 12.48 12.14 12.34
C PRO A 8 12.20 10.64 12.23
N LEU A 9 11.51 10.06 13.23
CA LEU A 9 11.10 8.65 13.20
C LEU A 9 9.97 8.40 12.20
N SER A 10 9.01 9.33 12.08
CA SER A 10 7.93 9.26 11.09
C SER A 10 8.48 9.28 9.66
N LEU A 11 9.41 10.19 9.38
CA LEU A 11 10.09 10.29 8.08
C LEU A 11 10.86 9.01 7.71
N LYS A 12 11.54 8.38 8.69
CA LYS A 12 12.23 7.10 8.46
C LYS A 12 11.25 5.98 8.12
N MET A 13 10.10 5.94 8.81
CA MET A 13 9.06 4.94 8.56
C MET A 13 8.45 5.11 7.17
N GLU A 14 8.10 6.35 6.78
CA GLU A 14 7.57 6.63 5.43
C GLU A 14 8.56 6.21 4.34
N ASN A 15 9.84 6.55 4.48
CA ASN A 15 10.87 6.11 3.53
C ASN A 15 10.98 4.58 3.44
N TYR A 16 10.85 3.89 4.58
CA TYR A 16 10.85 2.43 4.61
C TYR A 16 9.65 1.85 3.84
N ASP A 17 8.45 2.41 4.05
CA ASP A 17 7.24 1.99 3.35
C ASP A 17 7.36 2.21 1.83
N TYR A 18 7.93 3.33 1.39
CA TYR A 18 8.20 3.56 -0.04
C TYR A 18 9.11 2.49 -0.63
N VAL A 19 10.20 2.15 0.07
CA VAL A 19 11.15 1.13 -0.38
C VAL A 19 10.46 -0.24 -0.42
N LEU A 20 9.72 -0.61 0.62
CA LEU A 20 9.05 -1.90 0.70
C LEU A 20 7.97 -2.04 -0.38
N LEU A 21 7.16 -1.01 -0.58
CA LEU A 21 6.12 -1.02 -1.61
C LEU A 21 6.72 -1.18 -3.01
N LYS A 22 7.88 -0.56 -3.27
CA LYS A 22 8.62 -0.73 -4.54
C LYS A 22 9.07 -2.19 -4.76
N HIS A 23 9.51 -2.87 -3.71
CA HIS A 23 9.84 -4.30 -3.80
C HIS A 23 8.58 -5.14 -4.07
N LEU A 24 7.47 -4.86 -3.39
CA LEU A 24 6.21 -5.56 -3.62
C LEU A 24 5.66 -5.37 -5.04
N GLN A 25 5.84 -4.19 -5.63
CA GLN A 25 5.49 -3.94 -7.03
C GLN A 25 6.24 -4.88 -7.99
N GLN A 26 7.48 -5.25 -7.67
CA GLN A 26 8.29 -6.17 -8.48
C GLN A 26 7.93 -7.63 -8.21
N ASP A 27 7.90 -8.03 -6.94
CA ASP A 27 7.75 -9.43 -6.53
C ASP A 27 6.29 -9.93 -6.64
N TYR A 28 5.33 -9.02 -6.48
CA TYR A 28 3.88 -9.32 -6.44
C TYR A 28 3.08 -8.42 -7.38
N ALA A 29 3.59 -8.16 -8.59
CA ALA A 29 3.02 -7.20 -9.54
C ALA A 29 1.49 -7.31 -9.72
N ARG A 30 0.94 -8.51 -9.86
CA ARG A 30 -0.53 -8.71 -10.00
C ARG A 30 -1.30 -8.27 -8.75
N ALA A 31 -0.80 -8.61 -7.57
CA ALA A 31 -1.43 -8.25 -6.32
C ALA A 31 -1.31 -6.75 -6.05
N TYR A 32 -0.17 -6.15 -6.39
CA TYR A 32 0.06 -4.72 -6.32
C TYR A 32 -0.90 -3.94 -7.23
N HIS A 33 -1.06 -4.35 -8.50
CA HIS A 33 -2.02 -3.71 -9.39
C HIS A 33 -3.46 -3.84 -8.92
N CYS A 34 -3.83 -5.01 -8.36
CA CYS A 34 -5.15 -5.16 -7.74
C CYS A 34 -5.34 -4.20 -6.54
N MET A 35 -4.31 -4.00 -5.72
CA MET A 35 -4.32 -2.99 -4.66
C MET A 35 -4.51 -1.56 -5.23
N GLU A 36 -3.85 -1.21 -6.34
CA GLU A 36 -4.03 0.10 -6.99
C GLU A 36 -5.47 0.30 -7.49
N ASP A 37 -6.11 -0.75 -8.00
CA ASP A 37 -7.52 -0.71 -8.40
C ASP A 37 -8.45 -0.50 -7.20
N VAL A 38 -8.14 -1.12 -6.05
CA VAL A 38 -8.87 -0.89 -4.80
C VAL A 38 -8.66 0.53 -4.28
N ASP A 39 -7.43 1.05 -4.27
CA ASP A 39 -7.13 2.44 -3.86
C ASP A 39 -7.90 3.44 -4.74
N ARG A 40 -7.91 3.22 -6.06
CA ARG A 40 -8.69 4.05 -7.00
C ARG A 40 -10.18 4.00 -6.71
N PHE A 41 -10.73 2.82 -6.42
CA PHE A 41 -12.14 2.66 -6.06
C PHE A 41 -12.48 3.41 -4.76
N MET A 42 -11.64 3.26 -3.73
CA MET A 42 -11.80 3.94 -2.44
C MET A 42 -11.77 5.46 -2.59
N GLN A 43 -10.85 6.00 -3.40
CA GLN A 43 -10.78 7.42 -3.69
C GLN A 43 -12.03 7.92 -4.41
N GLN A 44 -12.50 7.18 -5.42
CA GLN A 44 -13.64 7.59 -6.24
C GLN A 44 -14.99 7.47 -5.53
N LYS A 45 -15.18 6.44 -4.69
CA LYS A 45 -16.47 6.15 -4.07
C LYS A 45 -16.59 6.66 -2.64
N LEU A 46 -15.48 6.74 -1.92
CA LEU A 46 -15.47 7.05 -0.50
C LEU A 46 -14.63 8.29 -0.16
N ALA A 47 -13.93 8.88 -1.13
CA ALA A 47 -12.98 9.98 -0.91
C ALA A 47 -11.87 9.64 0.11
N ILE A 48 -11.47 8.37 0.15
CA ILE A 48 -10.41 7.86 1.04
C ILE A 48 -9.23 7.41 0.17
N ALA A 49 -8.04 7.94 0.45
CA ALA A 49 -6.78 7.43 -0.10
C ALA A 49 -6.17 6.41 0.87
N ILE A 50 -5.74 5.26 0.36
CA ILE A 50 -5.10 4.23 1.18
C ILE A 50 -3.66 4.68 1.45
N PRO A 51 -3.23 4.84 2.72
CA PRO A 51 -1.86 5.22 3.04
C PRO A 51 -0.88 4.08 2.71
N LYS A 52 0.40 4.41 2.48
CA LYS A 52 1.40 3.48 1.92
C LYS A 52 1.60 2.21 2.75
N ASN A 53 1.63 2.33 4.07
CA ASN A 53 1.67 1.18 4.98
C ASN A 53 0.47 0.22 4.78
N GLU A 54 -0.74 0.75 4.59
CA GLU A 54 -1.93 -0.05 4.31
C GLU A 54 -1.92 -0.62 2.88
N GLN A 55 -1.35 0.09 1.91
CA GLN A 55 -1.11 -0.43 0.56
C GLN A 55 -0.19 -1.67 0.59
N ILE A 56 0.84 -1.66 1.44
CA ILE A 56 1.73 -2.81 1.67
C ILE A 56 0.93 -3.99 2.22
N TYR A 57 0.18 -3.79 3.32
CA TYR A 57 -0.62 -4.84 3.93
C TYR A 57 -1.63 -5.44 2.93
N LEU A 58 -2.37 -4.59 2.24
CA LEU A 58 -3.38 -5.01 1.27
C LEU A 58 -2.75 -5.80 0.11
N THR A 59 -1.62 -5.34 -0.43
CA THR A 59 -0.86 -6.05 -1.47
C THR A 59 -0.46 -7.45 -1.01
N MET A 60 0.08 -7.59 0.21
CA MET A 60 0.47 -8.88 0.76
C MET A 60 -0.73 -9.82 0.97
N HIS A 61 -1.87 -9.29 1.42
CA HIS A 61 -3.09 -10.09 1.59
C HIS A 61 -3.66 -10.58 0.26
N ILE A 62 -3.72 -9.72 -0.76
CA ILE A 62 -4.13 -10.11 -2.12
C ILE A 62 -3.18 -11.18 -2.67
N ALA A 63 -1.87 -11.02 -2.51
CA ALA A 63 -0.88 -12.00 -2.98
C ALA A 63 -1.09 -13.38 -2.34
N ARG A 64 -1.35 -13.41 -1.02
CA ARG A 64 -1.64 -14.65 -0.28
C ARG A 64 -2.92 -15.32 -0.78
N LEU A 65 -3.99 -14.55 -0.97
CA LEU A 65 -5.26 -15.07 -1.50
C LEU A 65 -5.11 -15.63 -2.92
N ALA A 66 -4.44 -14.89 -3.80
CA ALA A 66 -4.19 -15.31 -5.17
C ALA A 66 -3.36 -16.60 -5.24
N LYS A 67 -2.41 -16.79 -4.31
CA LYS A 67 -1.66 -18.04 -4.19
C LYS A 67 -2.56 -19.19 -3.71
N SER A 68 -3.35 -18.97 -2.66
CA SER A 68 -4.22 -20.02 -2.09
C SER A 68 -5.34 -20.51 -3.01
N LEU A 69 -5.70 -19.73 -4.04
CA LEU A 69 -6.74 -20.09 -5.01
C LEU A 69 -6.18 -20.73 -6.30
N ALA A 70 -4.86 -20.82 -6.42
CA ALA A 70 -4.16 -21.43 -7.55
C ALA A 70 -3.69 -22.87 -7.27
N GLU A 71 -3.90 -23.36 -6.05
CA GLU A 71 -3.67 -24.74 -5.58
C GLU A 71 -4.99 -25.51 -5.52
#